data_AF-A0A4Q2XJU0-F1
#
_entry.id   AF-A0A4Q2XJU0-F1
#
_cell.length_a   1.000
_cell.length_b   1.000
_cell.length_c   1.000
_cell.angle_alpha   90.00
_cell.angle_beta   90.00
_cell.angle_gamma   90.00
#
_symmetry.space_group_name_H-M   'P 1'
#
loop_
_entity.id
_entity.type
_entity.pdbx_description
1 polymer ?
#
loop_
_entity_poly.entity_id
_entity_poly.type
_entity_poly.pdbx_seq_one_letter_code
_entity_poly.pdbx_strand_id
1 'polypeptide(L)'
;HDALVARISHLPHIISASGARVSLQVPAEGRFGGGGLRDTTRVAGGNPEMWAEILIENRTAITAPLRETIEDLREILASLENGEQESVRQWLMTAKQRRDLYQSPIT
;
A
#
# COMPACT_ATOMS: atom_id res chain seq x y z
N HIS A 1 -3.33 -1.92 20.81
CA HIS A 1 -3.19 -3.14 20.00
C HIS A 1 -3.79 -2.94 18.62
N ASP A 2 -5.07 -2.58 18.53
CA ASP A 2 -5.81 -2.55 17.26
C ASP A 2 -5.32 -1.49 16.26
N ALA A 3 -4.88 -0.32 16.75
CA ALA A 3 -4.23 0.70 15.92
C ALA A 3 -2.87 0.27 15.35
N LEU A 4 -2.12 -0.56 16.09
CA LEU A 4 -0.87 -1.13 15.62
C LEU A 4 -1.16 -2.14 14.51
N VAL A 5 -2.05 -3.11 14.77
CA VAL A 5 -2.46 -4.14 13.79
C VAL A 5 -3.07 -3.51 12.54
N ALA A 6 -3.85 -2.43 12.68
CA ALA A 6 -4.38 -1.69 11.55
C ALA A 6 -3.28 -1.20 10.60
N ARG A 7 -2.20 -0.62 11.13
CA ARG A 7 -1.09 -0.09 10.32
C ARG A 7 -0.20 -1.17 9.73
N ILE A 8 0.09 -2.24 10.47
CA ILE A 8 1.10 -3.24 10.05
C ILE A 8 0.51 -4.48 9.36
N SER A 9 -0.81 -4.68 9.39
CA SER A 9 -1.48 -5.84 8.78
C SER A 9 -2.65 -5.44 7.87
N HIS A 10 -3.66 -4.74 8.40
CA HIS A 10 -4.88 -4.46 7.65
C HIS A 10 -4.64 -3.48 6.50
N LEU A 11 -3.88 -2.41 6.74
CA LEU A 11 -3.54 -1.43 5.71
C LEU A 11 -2.75 -2.09 4.56
N PRO A 12 -1.67 -2.85 4.80
CA PRO A 12 -0.99 -3.61 3.74
C PRO A 12 -1.94 -4.50 2.91
N HIS A 13 -2.94 -5.15 3.54
CA HIS A 13 -3.92 -5.94 2.79
C HIS A 13 -4.77 -5.05 1.87
N ILE A 14 -5.29 -3.92 2.36
CA ILE A 14 -6.06 -2.96 1.54
C ILE A 14 -5.21 -2.44 0.36
N ILE A 15 -3.96 -2.07 0.59
CA ILE A 15 -3.07 -1.56 -0.46
C ILE A 15 -2.77 -2.65 -1.50
N SER A 16 -2.52 -3.88 -1.07
CA SER A 16 -2.34 -5.03 -1.96
C SER A 16 -3.59 -5.28 -2.82
N ALA A 17 -4.77 -5.28 -2.20
CA ALA A 17 -6.05 -5.45 -2.90
C ALA A 17 -6.33 -4.32 -3.89
N SER A 18 -6.06 -3.06 -3.51
CA SER A 18 -6.17 -1.91 -4.41
C SER A 18 -5.22 -2.04 -5.60
N GLY A 19 -3.95 -2.39 -5.36
CA GLY A 19 -2.96 -2.64 -6.42
C GLY A 19 -3.40 -3.75 -7.37
N ALA A 20 -3.91 -4.87 -6.85
CA ALA A 20 -4.45 -5.95 -7.68
C ALA A 20 -5.66 -5.48 -8.51
N ARG A 21 -6.60 -4.77 -7.89
CA ARG A 21 -7.80 -4.23 -8.56
C ARG A 21 -7.45 -3.23 -9.67
N VAL A 22 -6.35 -2.49 -9.56
CA VAL A 22 -5.95 -1.49 -10.56
C VAL A 22 -5.04 -2.10 -11.63
N SER A 23 -3.98 -2.82 -11.23
CA SER A 23 -2.95 -3.33 -12.13
C SER A 23 -3.35 -4.60 -12.88
N LEU A 24 -4.36 -5.34 -12.43
CA LEU A 24 -4.81 -6.59 -13.06
C LEU A 24 -6.20 -6.47 -13.71
N GLN A 25 -6.68 -5.24 -13.97
CA GLN A 25 -7.96 -5.00 -14.64
C GLN A 25 -8.04 -5.65 -16.03
N VAL A 26 -6.90 -5.70 -16.72
CA VAL A 26 -6.77 -6.34 -18.04
C VAL A 26 -6.00 -7.65 -17.88
N PRO A 27 -6.67 -8.82 -17.86
CA PRO A 27 -6.02 -10.10 -17.56
C PRO A 27 -4.85 -10.44 -18.49
N ALA A 28 -4.96 -10.03 -19.76
CA ALA A 28 -3.93 -10.24 -20.78
C ALA A 28 -2.64 -9.44 -20.50
N GLU A 29 -2.71 -8.37 -19.71
CA GLU A 29 -1.56 -7.55 -19.32
C GLU A 29 -0.88 -8.09 -18.06
N GLY A 30 -1.66 -8.68 -17.14
CA GLY A 30 -1.15 -9.25 -15.89
C GLY A 30 -0.05 -10.30 -16.08
N ARG A 31 -0.03 -11.01 -17.23
CA ARG A 31 1.03 -11.97 -17.57
C ARG A 31 2.41 -11.32 -17.80
N PHE A 32 2.45 -10.03 -18.09
CA PHE A 32 3.69 -9.25 -18.21
C PHE A 32 4.17 -8.69 -16.86
N GLY A 33 3.39 -8.91 -15.80
CA GLY A 33 3.79 -8.55 -14.44
C GLY A 33 5.03 -9.29 -13.97
N GLY A 34 6.08 -8.53 -13.64
CA GLY A 34 7.30 -9.05 -13.03
C GLY A 34 7.14 -9.40 -11.55
N GLY A 35 8.26 -9.72 -10.89
CA GLY A 35 8.30 -10.04 -9.45
C GLY A 35 7.67 -8.95 -8.56
N GLY A 36 7.89 -7.67 -8.89
CA GLY A 36 7.33 -6.56 -8.13
C GLY A 36 5.80 -6.54 -8.08
N LEU A 37 5.12 -6.82 -9.21
CA LEU A 37 3.65 -6.92 -9.22
C LEU A 37 3.19 -8.12 -8.39
N ARG A 38 3.85 -9.26 -8.55
CA ARG A 38 3.55 -10.50 -7.80
C ARG A 38 3.68 -10.29 -6.29
N ASP A 39 4.75 -9.65 -5.84
CA ASP A 39 5.02 -9.43 -4.43
C ASP A 39 4.06 -8.40 -3.82
N THR A 40 3.80 -7.31 -4.55
CA THR A 40 2.89 -6.23 -4.11
C THR A 40 1.45 -6.72 -3.97
N THR A 41 1.01 -7.60 -4.86
CA THR A 41 -0.37 -8.12 -4.90
C THR A 41 -0.55 -9.46 -4.17
N ARG A 42 0.51 -10.04 -3.62
CA ARG A 42 0.50 -11.40 -3.04
C ARG A 42 -0.59 -11.61 -1.98
N VAL A 43 -0.79 -10.64 -1.09
CA VAL A 43 -1.75 -10.79 0.02
C VAL A 43 -3.18 -10.47 -0.37
N ALA A 44 -3.41 -9.88 -1.55
CA ALA A 44 -4.76 -9.66 -2.10
C ALA A 44 -5.52 -10.96 -2.38
N GLY A 45 -4.83 -12.11 -2.48
CA GLY A 45 -5.44 -13.43 -2.64
C GLY A 45 -6.07 -14.01 -1.36
N GLY A 46 -6.22 -13.24 -0.28
CA GLY A 46 -6.86 -13.68 0.95
C GLY A 46 -8.37 -13.92 0.79
N ASN A 47 -8.97 -14.69 1.71
CA ASN A 47 -10.41 -14.96 1.69
C ASN A 47 -11.22 -13.65 1.90
N PRO A 48 -12.10 -13.27 0.96
CA PRO A 48 -12.78 -11.97 0.99
C PRO A 48 -13.81 -11.85 2.13
N GLU A 49 -14.49 -12.93 2.52
CA GLU A 49 -15.45 -12.91 3.62
C GLU A 49 -14.75 -12.61 4.95
N MET A 50 -13.67 -13.33 5.25
CA MET A 50 -12.84 -13.13 6.43
C MET A 50 -12.24 -11.73 6.47
N TRP A 51 -11.70 -11.23 5.36
CA TRP A 51 -11.11 -9.89 5.34
C TRP A 51 -12.15 -8.78 5.45
N ALA A 52 -13.37 -8.99 4.95
CA ALA A 52 -14.48 -8.06 5.18
C ALA A 52 -14.81 -7.97 6.68
N GLU A 53 -14.91 -9.10 7.37
CA GLU A 53 -15.13 -9.14 8.82
C GLU A 53 -14.03 -8.40 9.59
N ILE A 54 -12.75 -8.74 9.32
CA ILE A 54 -11.57 -8.10 9.94
C ILE A 54 -11.59 -6.57 9.76
N LEU A 55 -11.88 -6.09 8.55
CA LEU A 55 -11.87 -4.67 8.25
C LEU A 55 -13.05 -3.93 8.89
N ILE A 56 -14.23 -4.55 8.96
CA ILE A 56 -15.42 -3.96 9.59
C ILE A 56 -15.28 -3.93 11.11
N GLU A 57 -14.73 -4.98 11.71
CA GLU A 57 -14.44 -5.06 13.14
C GLU A 57 -13.44 -3.97 13.54
N ASN A 58 -12.36 -3.79 12.78
CA ASN A 58 -11.32 -2.80 13.09
C ASN A 58 -11.49 -1.45 12.35
N ARG A 59 -12.69 -1.15 11.85
CA ARG A 59 -12.95 0.01 10.97
C ARG A 59 -12.47 1.34 11.53
N THR A 60 -12.64 1.56 12.84
CA THR A 60 -12.26 2.81 13.50
C THR A 60 -10.75 3.00 13.47
N ALA A 61 -9.97 1.96 13.74
CA ALA A 61 -8.52 2.06 13.80
C ALA A 61 -7.87 2.09 12.41
N ILE A 62 -8.46 1.43 11.40
CA ILE A 62 -7.94 1.43 10.01
C ILE A 62 -8.28 2.69 9.23
N THR A 63 -9.34 3.41 9.59
CA THR A 63 -9.77 4.61 8.84
C THR A 63 -8.72 5.71 8.82
N ALA A 64 -8.07 5.99 9.95
CA ALA A 64 -7.02 7.02 10.03
C ALA A 64 -5.81 6.72 9.13
N PRO A 65 -5.13 5.56 9.24
CA PRO A 65 -4.00 5.24 8.37
C PRO A 65 -4.39 5.08 6.89
N LEU A 66 -5.62 4.64 6.59
CA LEU A 66 -6.11 4.63 5.22
C LEU A 66 -6.25 6.05 4.66
N ARG A 67 -6.76 7.01 5.44
CA ARG A 67 -6.84 8.41 5.03
C ARG A 67 -5.45 9.02 4.82
N GLU A 68 -4.51 8.78 5.73
CA GLU A 68 -3.11 9.21 5.56
C GLU A 68 -2.52 8.69 4.25
N THR A 69 -2.79 7.42 3.91
CA THR A 69 -2.33 6.84 2.65
C THR A 69 -2.98 7.49 1.44
N ILE A 70 -4.26 7.85 1.51
CA ILE A 70 -4.94 8.57 0.43
C ILE A 70 -4.31 9.95 0.20
N GLU A 71 -4.00 10.70 1.26
CA GLU A 71 -3.33 12.00 1.09
C GLU A 71 -1.90 11.84 0.54
N ASP A 72 -1.13 10.86 1.03
CA ASP A 72 0.21 10.55 0.52
C ASP A 72 0.19 10.18 -0.98
N LEU A 73 -0.82 9.41 -1.42
CA LEU A 73 -1.04 9.09 -2.84
C LEU A 73 -1.46 10.32 -3.67
N ARG A 74 -2.19 11.28 -3.09
CA ARG A 74 -2.55 12.53 -3.77
C ARG A 74 -1.34 13.44 -3.94
N GLU A 75 -0.46 13.50 -2.95
CA GLU A 75 0.78 14.27 -3.01
C GLU A 75 1.65 13.81 -4.19
N ILE A 76 1.95 12.50 -4.26
CA ILE A 76 2.77 11.96 -5.36
C ILE A 76 2.07 12.08 -6.71
N LEU A 77 0.75 11.93 -6.77
CA LEU A 77 -0.03 12.16 -8.00
C LEU A 77 0.12 13.60 -8.50
N ALA A 78 -0.04 14.60 -7.63
CA ALA A 78 0.09 16.00 -8.00
C ALA A 78 1.50 16.33 -8.52
N SER A 79 2.56 15.82 -7.86
CA SER A 79 3.93 16.02 -8.35
C SER A 79 4.17 15.35 -9.71
N LEU A 80 3.55 14.19 -9.97
CA LEU A 80 3.62 13.52 -11.29
C LEU A 80 2.89 14.33 -12.38
N GLU A 81 1.69 14.82 -12.10
CA GLU A 81 0.90 15.64 -13.03
C GLU A 81 1.60 16.95 -13.40
N ASN A 82 2.32 17.55 -12.46
CA ASN A 82 3.08 18.79 -12.66
C ASN A 82 4.51 18.57 -13.18
N GLY A 83 4.96 17.33 -13.35
CA GLY A 83 6.32 17.02 -13.83
C GLY A 83 7.43 17.39 -12.83
N GLU A 84 7.13 17.42 -11.53
CA GLU A 84 8.06 17.85 -10.47
C GLU A 84 9.02 16.71 -10.08
N GLN A 85 10.03 16.46 -10.91
CA GLN A 85 10.98 15.35 -10.71
C GLN A 85 11.64 15.36 -9.33
N GLU A 86 11.99 16.53 -8.80
CA GLU A 86 12.62 16.64 -7.48
C GLU A 86 11.65 16.27 -6.35
N SER A 87 10.39 16.71 -6.41
CA SER A 87 9.35 16.32 -5.44
C SER A 87 9.13 14.81 -5.44
N VAL A 88 9.02 14.20 -6.63
CA VAL A 88 8.90 12.73 -6.80
C VAL A 88 10.11 12.01 -6.19
N ARG A 89 11.32 12.52 -6.43
CA ARG A 89 12.55 11.95 -5.88
C ARG A 89 12.55 12.00 -4.35
N GLN A 90 12.14 13.12 -3.76
CA GLN A 90 12.09 13.27 -2.30
C GLN A 90 11.03 12.37 -1.65
N TRP A 91 9.88 12.21 -2.30
CA TRP A 91 8.85 11.27 -1.85
C TRP A 91 9.39 9.83 -1.80
N LEU A 92 10.07 9.38 -2.87
CA LEU A 92 10.71 8.06 -2.94
C LEU A 92 11.84 7.89 -1.91
N MET A 93 12.63 8.93 -1.67
CA MET A 93 13.70 8.91 -0.66
C MET A 93 13.15 8.71 0.75
N THR A 94 12.05 9.39 1.08
CA THR A 94 11.38 9.23 2.38
C THR A 94 10.87 7.80 2.57
N ALA A 95 10.26 7.21 1.54
CA ALA A 95 9.82 5.81 1.57
C ALA A 95 11.01 4.85 1.77
N LYS A 96 12.12 5.06 1.03
CA LYS A 96 13.35 4.27 1.16
C LYS A 96 13.92 4.34 2.58
N GLN A 97 14.06 5.53 3.14
CA GLN A 97 14.62 5.72 4.48
C GLN A 97 13.81 4.96 5.54
N ARG A 98 12.48 5.04 5.49
CA ARG A 98 11.59 4.30 6.41
C ARG A 98 11.74 2.78 6.25
N ARG A 99 11.86 2.29 5.01
CA ARG A 99 12.06 0.86 4.72
C ARG A 99 13.40 0.35 5.23
N ASP A 100 14.48 1.09 4.98
CA ASP A 100 15.82 0.72 5.41
C ASP A 100 15.90 0.66 6.94
N LEU A 101 15.29 1.61 7.65
CA LEU A 101 15.19 1.60 9.13
C LEU A 101 14.47 0.37 9.66
N TYR A 102 13.42 -0.11 8.98
CA TYR A 102 12.72 -1.35 9.37
C TYR A 102 13.58 -2.62 9.10
N GLN A 103 14.50 -2.58 8.13
CA GLN A 103 15.38 -3.72 7.83
C GLN A 103 16.65 -3.75 8.68
N SER A 104 17.03 -2.63 9.30
CA SER A 104 18.18 -2.57 10.19
C SER A 104 17.98 -3.46 11.43
N PRO A 105 18.99 -4.21 11.88
CA PRO A 105 18.93 -4.91 13.15
C PRO A 105 18.67 -3.91 14.28
N ILE A 106 17.81 -4.27 15.23
CA ILE A 106 17.74 -3.55 16.50
C ILE A 106 19.08 -3.79 17.21
N THR A 107 19.98 -2.81 17.14
CA THR A 107 21.19 -2.74 17.98
C THR A 107 20.81 -2.58 19.45
#